data_AF-A0A946PRC0-F1
#
_entry.id   AF-A0A946PRC0-F1
#
_cell.length_a   1.000
_cell.length_b   1.000
_cell.length_c   1.000
_cell.angle_alpha   90.00
_cell.angle_beta   90.00
_cell.angle_gamma   90.00
#
_symmetry.space_group_name_H-M   'P 1'
#
loop_
_entity.id
_entity.type
_entity.pdbx_description
1 polymer ?
#
loop_
_entity_poly.entity_id
_entity_poly.type
_entity_poly.pdbx_seq_one_letter_code
_entity_poly.pdbx_strand_id
1 'polypeptide(L)' 'VGKEDVAIEKIDPVGNYAVSLKFDDGHDTGIYSWDWLHTLGERMEEYWQDYLSKLEAEGIQRMTTSERLAT' A
#
# COMPACT_ATOMS: atom_id res chain seq x y z
N VAL A 1 3.37 -1.99 -10.99
CA VAL A 1 4.18 -0.89 -11.56
C VAL A 1 3.30 0.33 -11.69
N GLY A 2 3.79 1.51 -11.30
CA GLY A 2 3.09 2.79 -11.45
C GLY A 2 2.22 3.18 -10.24
N LYS A 3 2.43 2.54 -9.10
CA LYS A 3 1.72 2.82 -7.84
C LYS A 3 2.68 3.07 -6.68
N GLU A 4 3.94 3.34 -7.00
CA GLU A 4 5.01 3.46 -6.02
C GLU A 4 4.91 4.74 -5.18
N ASP A 5 4.33 5.80 -5.77
CA ASP A 5 4.15 7.12 -5.16
C ASP A 5 2.73 7.36 -4.59
N VAL A 6 1.87 6.34 -4.58
CA VAL A 6 0.49 6.47 -4.10
C VAL A 6 0.48 6.82 -2.61
N ALA A 7 -0.28 7.85 -2.26
CA ALA A 7 -0.43 8.33 -0.90
C ALA A 7 -1.88 8.19 -0.41
N ILE A 8 -2.03 8.22 0.92
CA ILE A 8 -3.34 8.32 1.57
C ILE A 8 -3.77 9.78 1.54
N GLU A 9 -4.89 10.06 0.87
CA GLU A 9 -5.50 11.39 0.80
C GLU A 9 -6.43 11.64 2.00
N LYS A 10 -7.16 10.60 2.43
CA LYS A 10 -8.15 10.72 3.51
C LYS A 10 -8.34 9.42 4.27
N ILE A 11 -8.68 9.56 5.55
CA ILE A 11 -9.06 8.46 6.45
C ILE A 11 -10.39 8.82 7.10
N ASP A 12 -11.42 7.99 6.89
CA ASP A 12 -12.74 8.16 7.49
C ASP A 12 -13.07 6.97 8.42
N PRO A 13 -13.64 7.19 9.62
CA PRO A 13 -14.05 6.09 10.48
C PRO A 13 -15.27 5.36 9.91
N VAL A 14 -15.29 4.03 10.04
CA VAL A 14 -16.43 3.18 9.70
C VAL A 14 -16.93 2.51 10.98
N GLY A 15 -17.94 3.15 11.60
CA GLY A 15 -18.38 2.77 12.94
C GLY A 15 -17.22 2.79 13.93
N ASN A 16 -17.14 1.75 14.78
CA ASN A 16 -16.06 1.58 15.75
C ASN A 16 -15.08 0.45 15.41
N TYR A 17 -15.19 -0.17 14.22
CA TYR A 17 -14.49 -1.42 13.91
C TYR A 17 -13.51 -1.33 12.72
N ALA A 18 -13.54 -0.24 11.96
CA ALA A 18 -12.77 -0.08 10.74
C ALA A 18 -12.54 1.39 10.38
N VAL A 19 -11.68 1.60 9.39
CA VAL A 19 -11.54 2.86 8.65
C VAL A 19 -11.70 2.62 7.15
N SER A 20 -12.18 3.63 6.44
CA SER A 20 -12.07 3.71 5.00
C SER A 20 -10.87 4.58 4.64
N LEU A 21 -10.04 4.12 3.71
CA LEU A 21 -8.87 4.85 3.21
C LEU A 21 -9.14 5.30 1.78
N LYS A 22 -9.00 6.61 1.54
CA LYS A 22 -8.99 7.19 0.21
C LYS A 22 -7.55 7.43 -0.22
N PHE A 23 -7.20 6.92 -1.39
CA PHE A 23 -5.90 7.10 -2.01
C PHE A 23 -5.98 8.15 -3.12
N ASP A 24 -4.87 8.84 -3.35
CA ASP A 24 -4.76 9.91 -4.35
C ASP A 24 -4.77 9.41 -5.81
N ASP A 25 -4.69 8.09 -6.01
CA ASP A 25 -4.77 7.42 -7.31
C ASP A 25 -6.21 7.14 -7.77
N GLY A 26 -7.20 7.64 -7.02
CA GLY A 26 -8.63 7.49 -7.28
C GLY A 26 -9.27 6.28 -6.61
N HIS A 27 -8.54 5.48 -5.81
CA HIS A 27 -9.12 4.39 -5.05
C HIS A 27 -9.76 4.89 -3.74
N ASP A 28 -11.09 4.74 -3.61
CA ASP A 28 -11.85 5.30 -2.49
C ASP A 28 -12.89 4.35 -1.86
N THR A 29 -12.92 3.09 -2.29
CA THR A 29 -13.94 2.11 -1.85
C THR A 29 -13.46 1.15 -0.76
N GLY A 30 -12.20 1.24 -0.34
CA GLY A 30 -11.60 0.30 0.61
C GLY A 30 -12.09 0.51 2.05
N ILE A 31 -12.44 -0.58 2.74
CA ILE A 31 -12.72 -0.62 4.18
C ILE A 31 -11.74 -1.59 4.83
N TYR A 32 -11.05 -1.12 5.88
CA TYR A 32 -9.97 -1.82 6.57
C TYR A 32 -10.32 -1.93 8.04
N SER A 33 -10.57 -3.16 8.53
CA SER A 33 -10.83 -3.38 9.96
C SER A 33 -9.57 -3.14 10.80
N TRP A 34 -9.77 -2.83 12.09
CA TRP A 34 -8.64 -2.67 13.01
C TRP A 34 -7.80 -3.93 13.14
N ASP A 35 -8.43 -5.09 13.22
CA ASP A 35 -7.74 -6.38 13.27
C ASP A 35 -6.87 -6.62 12.02
N TRP A 36 -7.36 -6.23 10.85
CA TRP A 36 -6.61 -6.38 9.61
C TRP A 36 -5.44 -5.41 9.53
N LEU A 37 -5.65 -4.14 9.89
CA LEU A 37 -4.56 -3.16 9.97
C LEU A 37 -3.49 -3.57 10.98
N HIS A 38 -3.89 -4.15 12.12
CA HIS A 38 -2.96 -4.71 13.10
C HIS A 38 -2.15 -5.87 12.50
N THR A 39 -2.81 -6.81 11.83
CA THR A 39 -2.14 -7.94 11.16
C THR A 39 -1.14 -7.46 10.11
N LEU A 40 -1.51 -6.44 9.32
CA LEU A 40 -0.61 -5.83 8.33
C LEU A 40 0.61 -5.19 8.99
N GLY A 41 0.44 -4.56 10.15
CA GLY A 41 1.55 -3.99 10.93
C GLY A 41 2.48 -5.08 11.50
N GLU A 42 1.92 -6.11 12.12
CA GLU A 42 2.69 -7.23 12.69
C GLU A 42 3.47 -8.03 11.64
N ARG A 43 2.88 -8.20 10.45
CA ARG A 43 3.45 -9.00 9.35
C ARG A 43 4.04 -8.16 8.23
N MET A 44 4.30 -6.87 8.50
CA MET A 44 4.74 -5.92 7.48
C MET A 44 5.97 -6.42 6.72
N GLU A 45 7.01 -6.88 7.44
CA GLU A 45 8.25 -7.36 6.84
C GLU A 45 8.03 -8.59 5.94
N GLU A 46 7.24 -9.55 6.39
CA GLU A 46 6.91 -10.76 5.65
C GLU A 46 6.19 -10.43 4.33
N TYR A 47 5.11 -9.65 4.42
CA TYR A 47 4.33 -9.27 3.24
C TYR A 47 5.10 -8.37 2.29
N TRP A 48 5.95 -7.50 2.83
CA TRP A 48 6.80 -6.63 2.03
C TRP A 48 7.83 -7.44 1.24
N GLN A 49 8.49 -8.39 1.89
CA GLN A 49 9.47 -9.24 1.23
C GLN A 49 8.83 -10.12 0.16
N ASP A 50 7.66 -10.72 0.43
CA ASP A 50 6.89 -11.49 -0.55
C ASP A 50 6.53 -10.64 -1.78
N TYR A 51 6.07 -9.39 -1.56
CA TYR A 51 5.80 -8.45 -2.63
C TYR A 51 7.04 -8.15 -3.49
N LEU A 52 8.19 -7.86 -2.85
CA LEU A 52 9.43 -7.57 -3.58
C LEU A 52 9.94 -8.78 -4.37
N SER A 53 9.88 -9.99 -3.79
CA SER A 53 10.28 -11.23 -4.48
C SER A 53 9.39 -11.52 -5.70
N LYS A 54 8.09 -11.20 -5.63
CA LYS A 54 7.19 -11.29 -6.79
C LYS A 54 7.56 -10.30 -7.90
N LEU A 55 7.94 -9.07 -7.55
CA LEU A 55 8.39 -8.10 -8.54
C LEU A 55 9.70 -8.56 -9.20
N GLU A 56 10.66 -9.05 -8.42
CA GLU A 56 11.94 -9.55 -8.92
C GLU A 56 11.75 -10.72 -9.88
N ALA A 57 10.85 -11.66 -9.58
CA ALA A 57 10.53 -12.78 -10.45
C ALA A 57 9.98 -12.35 -11.83
N GLU A 58 9.33 -11.19 -11.89
CA GLU A 58 8.83 -10.57 -13.12
C GLU A 58 9.86 -9.63 -13.78
N GLY A 59 11.08 -9.53 -13.22
CA GLY A 59 12.13 -8.63 -13.70
C GLY A 59 11.84 -7.15 -13.44
N ILE A 60 10.97 -6.85 -12.47
CA ILE A 60 10.52 -5.49 -12.14
C ILE A 60 11.20 -5.05 -10.85
N GLN A 61 11.75 -3.84 -10.84
CA GLN A 61 12.22 -3.20 -9.61
C GLN A 61 11.21 -2.17 -9.13
N ARG A 62 10.89 -2.18 -7.84
CA ARG A 62 10.11 -1.09 -7.23
C ARG A 62 10.98 0.17 -7.17
N MET A 63 10.54 1.24 -7.83
CA MET A 63 11.17 2.56 -7.76
C MET A 63 10.09 3.65 -7.78
N THR A 64 10.24 4.63 -6.91
CA THR A 64 9.46 5.87 -6.94
C THR A 64 9.70 6.62 -8.24
N THR A 65 8.78 7.51 -8.61
CA THR A 65 8.98 8.35 -9.80
C THR A 65 10.23 9.22 -9.66
N SER A 66 10.52 9.71 -8.46
CA SER A 66 11.74 10.48 -8.20
C SER A 66 13.02 9.65 -8.44
N GLU A 67 13.06 8.39 -8.02
CA GLU A 67 14.21 7.50 -8.22
C GLU A 67 14.42 7.17 -9.70
N ARG A 68 13.34 6.94 -10.46
CA ARG A 68 13.42 6.69 -11.91
C ARG A 68 13.95 7.88 -12.69
N LEU A 69 13.55 9.11 -12.32
CA LEU A 69 13.98 10.33 -13.00
C LEU A 69 15.43 10.75 -12.67
N ALA A 70 16.00 10.19 -11.61
CA ALA A 70 17.38 10.43 -11.19
C ALA A 70 18.40 9.51 -11.88
N THR A 71 17.96 8.58 -12.74
CA THR A 71 18.79 7.63 -13.50
C THR A 71 18.78 7.97 -14.98
#